data_AF-K3ZWP3-F1
#
_entry.id   AF-K3ZWP3-F1
#
_cell.length_a   1.000
_cell.length_b   1.000
_cell.length_c   1.000
_cell.angle_alpha   90.00
_cell.angle_beta   90.00
_cell.angle_gamma   90.00
#
_symmetry.space_group_name_H-M   'P 1'
#
loop_
_entity.id
_entity.type
_entity.pdbx_description
1 polymer ?
#
loop_
_entity_poly.entity_id
_entity_poly.type
_entity_poly.pdbx_seq_one_letter_code
_entity_poly.pdbx_strand_id
1 'polypeptide(L)'
;MTDRSDGPIGRLPEHLIVEIFIRLPVSEWVQIACVNKQWANIFEGDCLWQTAIARNWPSAGLQKRWPGPIPRGSPRRRFQALYVSENLVPSGGEIDELVGHTYLYLKEQLERPAMPPSSILHGTIIDQFIACGKTGEKAHDLSSKIWLAVIDGLEENQKTFLLLKHLAREGEFFLPFPYSRSYKVLWRVYDKLFTDFRDCFSGADYHDALSTAKSRFQPVPSTWLGH
;
A
#
# COMPACT_ATOMS: atom_id res chain seq x y z
N MET A 1 30.25 -10.12 -36.28
CA MET A 1 30.26 -8.88 -35.47
C MET A 1 30.22 -9.33 -34.02
N THR A 2 31.36 -9.30 -33.34
CA THR A 2 31.53 -9.92 -32.01
C THR A 2 30.96 -9.03 -30.92
N ASP A 3 29.93 -9.57 -30.28
CA ASP A 3 29.27 -9.14 -29.06
C ASP A 3 30.30 -8.95 -27.91
N ARG A 4 30.39 -7.72 -27.38
CA ARG A 4 31.38 -7.35 -26.35
C ARG A 4 30.82 -6.27 -25.40
N SER A 5 29.54 -6.33 -25.01
CA SER A 5 28.99 -5.39 -24.01
C SER A 5 28.87 -5.93 -22.59
N ASP A 6 29.13 -7.20 -22.32
CA ASP A 6 29.06 -7.72 -20.95
C ASP A 6 30.41 -7.57 -20.25
N GLY A 7 30.50 -6.55 -19.39
CA GLY A 7 31.54 -6.40 -18.40
C GLY A 7 31.69 -7.65 -17.50
N PRO A 8 32.67 -7.70 -16.60
CA PRO A 8 33.00 -8.92 -15.84
C PRO A 8 31.81 -9.53 -15.08
N ILE A 9 30.84 -8.71 -14.67
CA ILE A 9 29.62 -9.15 -13.97
C ILE A 9 28.62 -9.86 -14.92
N GLY A 10 28.46 -9.41 -16.16
CA GLY A 10 27.49 -10.01 -17.11
C GLY A 10 27.85 -11.43 -17.54
N ARG A 11 29.12 -11.83 -17.36
CA ARG A 11 29.63 -13.17 -17.65
C ARG A 11 29.41 -14.18 -16.51
N LEU A 12 28.95 -13.72 -15.35
CA LEU A 12 28.66 -14.61 -14.23
C LEU A 12 27.41 -15.46 -14.52
N PRO A 13 27.35 -16.71 -14.02
CA PRO A 13 26.10 -17.46 -13.98
C PRO A 13 24.98 -16.69 -13.29
N GLU A 14 23.76 -16.80 -13.81
CA GLU A 14 22.59 -16.04 -13.35
C GLU A 14 22.36 -16.16 -11.83
N HIS A 15 22.51 -17.36 -11.26
CA HIS A 15 22.34 -17.57 -9.83
C HIS A 15 23.32 -16.76 -8.96
N LEU A 16 24.55 -16.51 -9.45
CA LEU A 16 25.51 -15.64 -8.76
C LEU A 16 25.14 -14.18 -8.91
N ILE A 17 24.63 -13.78 -10.09
CA ILE A 17 24.13 -12.41 -10.31
C ILE A 17 22.96 -12.12 -9.37
N VAL A 18 22.00 -13.06 -9.26
CA VAL A 18 20.89 -12.97 -8.30
C VAL A 18 21.41 -12.83 -6.87
N GLU A 19 22.34 -13.68 -6.45
CA GLU A 19 22.90 -13.62 -5.09
C GLU A 19 23.63 -12.30 -4.79
N ILE A 20 24.24 -11.67 -5.80
CA ILE A 20 24.81 -10.33 -5.70
C ILE A 20 23.69 -9.30 -5.54
N PHE A 21 22.69 -9.29 -6.43
CA PHE A 21 21.62 -8.29 -6.43
C PHE A 21 20.81 -8.31 -5.14
N ILE A 22 20.45 -9.48 -4.62
CA ILE A 22 19.64 -9.57 -3.39
C ILE A 22 20.37 -9.08 -2.12
N ARG A 23 21.68 -8.86 -2.20
CA ARG A 23 22.50 -8.29 -1.10
C ARG A 23 22.64 -6.79 -1.19
N LEU A 24 22.28 -6.19 -2.32
CA LEU A 24 22.27 -4.74 -2.49
C LEU A 24 20.98 -4.16 -1.89
N PRO A 25 21.01 -2.88 -1.43
CA PRO A 25 19.83 -2.24 -0.88
C PRO A 25 18.63 -2.27 -1.84
N VAL A 26 17.44 -2.62 -1.34
CA VAL A 26 16.20 -2.70 -2.14
C VAL A 26 15.90 -1.38 -2.86
N SER A 27 16.29 -0.24 -2.27
CA SER A 27 16.16 1.09 -2.86
C SER A 27 16.91 1.28 -4.18
N GLU A 28 17.91 0.44 -4.47
CA GLU A 28 18.73 0.50 -5.69
C GLU A 28 18.24 -0.46 -6.79
N TRP A 29 17.30 -1.35 -6.48
CA TRP A 29 16.92 -2.45 -7.38
C TRP A 29 16.29 -1.96 -8.69
N VAL A 30 15.56 -0.84 -8.64
CA VAL A 30 14.99 -0.23 -9.84
C VAL A 30 16.10 0.26 -10.77
N GLN A 31 17.11 0.94 -10.24
CA GLN A 31 18.25 1.44 -11.01
C GLN A 31 19.08 0.28 -11.57
N ILE A 32 19.30 -0.78 -10.77
CA ILE A 32 20.01 -1.98 -11.21
C ILE A 32 19.26 -2.66 -12.37
N ALA A 33 17.94 -2.83 -12.26
CA ALA A 33 17.13 -3.42 -13.33
C ALA A 33 17.22 -2.64 -14.65
N CYS A 34 17.51 -1.33 -14.60
CA CYS A 34 17.63 -0.48 -15.80
C CYS A 34 19.02 -0.51 -16.48
N VAL A 35 20.02 -1.22 -15.94
CA VAL A 35 21.39 -1.20 -16.48
C VAL A 35 21.48 -1.84 -17.86
N ASN A 36 20.85 -3.00 -18.06
CA ASN A 36 20.79 -3.67 -19.36
C ASN A 36 19.60 -4.65 -19.42
N LYS A 37 19.33 -5.19 -20.61
CA LYS A 37 18.21 -6.11 -20.85
C LYS A 37 18.31 -7.41 -20.06
N GLN A 38 19.51 -7.98 -19.91
CA GLN A 38 19.72 -9.22 -19.16
C GLN A 38 19.31 -9.02 -17.70
N TRP A 39 19.70 -7.89 -17.10
CA TRP A 39 19.41 -7.59 -15.70
C TRP A 39 17.93 -7.29 -15.51
N ALA A 40 17.30 -6.54 -16.42
CA ALA A 40 15.85 -6.35 -16.43
C ALA A 40 15.10 -7.69 -16.43
N ASN A 41 15.50 -8.63 -17.29
CA ASN A 41 14.88 -9.97 -17.36
C ASN A 41 15.03 -10.75 -16.03
N ILE A 42 16.16 -10.61 -15.32
CA ILE A 42 16.35 -11.23 -14.00
C ILE A 42 15.35 -10.66 -12.98
N PHE A 43 15.09 -9.35 -12.99
CA PHE A 43 14.10 -8.71 -12.12
C PHE A 43 12.64 -9.00 -12.51
N GLU A 44 12.38 -9.39 -13.76
CA GLU A 44 11.07 -9.89 -14.19
C GLU A 44 10.84 -11.35 -13.77
N GLY A 45 11.92 -12.12 -13.60
CA GLY A 45 11.87 -13.53 -13.23
C GLY A 45 11.53 -13.80 -11.76
N ASP A 46 10.78 -14.87 -11.51
CA ASP A 46 10.37 -15.28 -10.16
C ASP A 46 11.54 -15.69 -9.25
N CYS A 47 12.63 -16.22 -9.82
CA CYS A 47 13.77 -16.76 -9.07
C CYS A 47 14.43 -15.71 -8.16
N LEU A 48 14.64 -14.48 -8.66
CA LEU A 48 15.22 -13.40 -7.88
C LEU A 48 14.36 -13.09 -6.65
N TRP A 49 13.05 -12.92 -6.85
CA TRP A 49 12.11 -12.59 -5.77
C TRP A 49 11.94 -13.72 -4.76
N GLN A 50 11.89 -14.99 -5.21
CA GLN A 50 11.83 -16.14 -4.32
C GLN A 50 13.09 -16.25 -3.45
N THR A 51 14.26 -16.06 -4.06
CA THR A 51 15.55 -16.08 -3.34
C THR A 51 15.63 -14.94 -2.33
N ALA A 52 15.18 -13.74 -2.72
CA ALA A 52 15.12 -12.59 -1.82
C ALA A 52 14.17 -12.81 -0.63
N ILE A 53 12.99 -13.41 -0.85
CA ILE A 53 12.06 -13.77 0.22
C ILE A 53 12.69 -14.79 1.16
N ALA A 54 13.28 -15.87 0.63
CA ALA A 54 13.88 -16.92 1.43
C ALA A 54 15.04 -16.40 2.29
N ARG A 55 15.77 -15.39 1.80
CA ARG A 55 16.85 -14.72 2.51
C ARG A 55 16.35 -13.81 3.64
N ASN A 56 15.40 -12.92 3.33
CA ASN A 56 14.98 -11.87 4.27
C ASN A 56 13.95 -12.37 5.27
N TRP A 57 13.09 -13.30 4.85
CA TRP A 57 12.01 -13.86 5.67
C TRP A 57 11.97 -15.40 5.56
N PRO A 58 12.97 -16.12 6.10
CA PRO A 58 13.03 -17.58 6.01
C PRO A 58 11.76 -18.27 6.51
N SER A 59 11.16 -17.73 7.58
CA SER A 59 9.91 -18.25 8.18
C SER A 59 8.68 -18.05 7.30
N ALA A 60 8.70 -17.09 6.37
CA ALA A 60 7.57 -16.86 5.46
C ALA A 60 7.32 -18.07 4.55
N GLY A 61 8.35 -18.88 4.25
CA GLY A 61 8.20 -20.12 3.48
C GLY A 61 7.26 -21.15 4.13
N LEU A 62 7.09 -21.09 5.45
CA LEU A 62 6.31 -22.05 6.23
C LEU A 62 4.84 -21.64 6.42
N GLN A 63 4.46 -20.41 6.07
CA GLN A 63 3.10 -19.94 6.30
C GLN A 63 2.10 -20.57 5.33
N LYS A 64 1.06 -21.19 5.89
CA LYS A 64 -0.08 -21.75 5.14
C LYS A 64 -0.77 -20.68 4.30
N ARG A 65 -1.18 -21.03 3.07
CA ARG A 65 -2.06 -20.18 2.27
C ARG A 65 -3.30 -19.83 3.09
N TRP A 66 -3.72 -18.56 3.04
CA TRP A 66 -4.93 -18.11 3.70
C TRP A 66 -6.14 -18.13 2.74
N PRO A 67 -7.36 -18.30 3.29
CA PRO A 67 -8.59 -18.15 2.52
C PRO A 67 -8.91 -16.67 2.26
N GLY A 68 -9.86 -16.40 1.38
CA GLY A 68 -10.40 -15.05 1.18
C GLY A 68 -10.09 -14.43 -0.19
N PRO A 69 -10.60 -13.22 -0.44
CA PRO A 69 -10.57 -12.58 -1.76
C PRO A 69 -9.19 -12.02 -2.17
N ILE A 70 -8.24 -11.85 -1.24
CA ILE A 70 -6.93 -11.23 -1.51
C ILE A 70 -5.84 -12.31 -1.55
N PRO A 71 -5.37 -12.71 -2.76
CA PRO A 71 -4.38 -13.77 -2.91
C PRO A 71 -2.94 -13.27 -2.70
N ARG A 72 -2.01 -14.21 -2.49
CA ARG A 72 -0.56 -13.96 -2.39
C ARG A 72 0.09 -13.43 -3.68
N GLY A 73 -0.54 -13.66 -4.83
CA GLY A 73 -0.02 -13.26 -6.13
C GLY A 73 1.36 -13.87 -6.48
N SER A 74 2.12 -13.16 -7.31
CA SER A 74 3.46 -13.57 -7.74
C SER A 74 4.51 -13.41 -6.63
N PRO A 75 5.67 -14.07 -6.72
CA PRO A 75 6.81 -13.85 -5.83
C PRO A 75 7.20 -12.37 -5.68
N ARG A 76 7.15 -11.59 -6.76
CA ARG A 76 7.39 -10.14 -6.71
C ARG A 76 6.37 -9.42 -5.83
N ARG A 77 5.08 -9.68 -6.02
CA ARG A 77 4.01 -9.11 -5.18
C ARG A 77 4.20 -9.52 -3.72
N ARG A 78 4.52 -10.79 -3.49
CA ARG A 78 4.77 -11.33 -2.16
C ARG A 78 5.95 -10.67 -1.45
N PHE A 79 7.05 -10.43 -2.17
CA PHE A 79 8.19 -9.69 -1.63
C PHE A 79 7.77 -8.28 -1.20
N GLN A 80 7.04 -7.56 -2.06
CA GLN A 80 6.51 -6.23 -1.73
C GLN A 80 5.60 -6.26 -0.51
N ALA A 81 4.73 -7.26 -0.40
CA ALA A 81 3.84 -7.42 0.76
C ALA A 81 4.63 -7.66 2.04
N LEU A 82 5.62 -8.55 2.05
CA LEU A 82 6.47 -8.79 3.22
C LEU A 82 7.24 -7.54 3.62
N TYR A 83 7.83 -6.84 2.64
CA TYR A 83 8.54 -5.59 2.86
C TYR A 83 7.63 -4.52 3.49
N VAL A 84 6.41 -4.35 2.98
CA VAL A 84 5.43 -3.43 3.58
C VAL A 84 5.04 -3.87 4.99
N SER A 85 4.79 -5.17 5.20
CA SER A 85 4.32 -5.70 6.49
C SER A 85 5.33 -5.43 7.60
N GLU A 86 6.62 -5.65 7.31
CA GLU A 86 7.73 -5.40 8.24
C GLU A 86 7.82 -3.93 8.67
N ASN A 87 7.54 -3.00 7.76
CA ASN A 87 7.65 -1.56 8.02
C ASN A 87 6.35 -0.93 8.56
N LEU A 88 5.18 -1.51 8.25
CA LEU A 88 3.88 -0.94 8.57
C LEU A 88 3.43 -1.24 10.01
N VAL A 89 3.66 -2.48 10.45
CA VAL A 89 3.31 -2.92 11.80
C VAL A 89 4.53 -3.64 12.34
N PRO A 90 5.38 -2.96 13.14
CA PRO A 90 6.45 -3.64 13.85
C PRO A 90 5.80 -4.63 14.82
N SER A 91 5.63 -5.88 14.39
CA SER A 91 5.32 -6.97 15.31
C SER A 91 6.64 -7.30 15.99
N GLY A 92 6.68 -7.29 17.31
CA GLY A 92 7.80 -7.85 18.08
C GLY A 92 7.88 -9.39 17.97
N GLY A 93 7.58 -9.94 16.78
CA GLY A 93 7.34 -11.36 16.51
C GLY A 93 7.23 -11.65 15.00
N GLU A 94 6.40 -12.62 14.62
CA GLU A 94 6.23 -13.07 13.22
C GLU A 94 5.59 -11.99 12.34
N ILE A 95 6.07 -11.85 11.10
CA ILE A 95 5.52 -10.91 10.13
C ILE A 95 4.18 -11.43 9.61
N ASP A 96 3.16 -10.59 9.74
CA ASP A 96 1.83 -10.88 9.21
C ASP A 96 1.76 -10.49 7.72
N GLU A 97 2.18 -11.42 6.84
CA GLU A 97 2.22 -11.22 5.39
C GLU A 97 0.89 -10.68 4.82
N LEU A 98 -0.24 -11.02 5.47
CA LEU A 98 -1.57 -10.58 5.06
C LEU A 98 -1.73 -9.06 5.11
N VAL A 99 -1.08 -8.40 6.07
CA VAL A 99 -1.11 -6.94 6.24
C VAL A 99 -0.53 -6.25 5.00
N GLY A 100 0.57 -6.77 4.48
CA GLY A 100 1.18 -6.24 3.25
C GLY A 100 0.32 -6.48 2.01
N HIS A 101 -0.29 -7.66 1.87
CA HIS A 101 -1.15 -7.94 0.71
C HIS A 101 -2.42 -7.08 0.72
N THR A 102 -3.00 -6.84 1.89
CA THR A 102 -4.15 -5.95 2.05
C THR A 102 -3.78 -4.49 1.79
N TYR A 103 -2.59 -4.04 2.18
CA TYR A 103 -2.05 -2.74 1.78
C TYR A 103 -1.91 -2.60 0.26
N LEU A 104 -1.25 -3.56 -0.40
CA LEU A 104 -1.06 -3.52 -1.85
C LEU A 104 -2.39 -3.57 -2.59
N TYR A 105 -3.32 -4.43 -2.13
CA TYR A 105 -4.67 -4.49 -2.67
C TYR A 105 -5.36 -3.12 -2.60
N LEU A 106 -5.37 -2.48 -1.42
CA LEU A 106 -6.03 -1.20 -1.25
C LEU A 106 -5.41 -0.13 -2.15
N LYS A 107 -4.07 -0.01 -2.15
CA LYS A 107 -3.34 0.93 -3.00
C LYS A 107 -3.73 0.75 -4.48
N GLU A 108 -3.71 -0.48 -4.97
CA GLU A 108 -4.09 -0.81 -6.35
C GLU A 108 -5.54 -0.46 -6.66
N GLN A 109 -6.48 -0.68 -5.74
CA GLN A 109 -7.88 -0.30 -5.96
C GLN A 109 -8.05 1.22 -6.04
N LEU A 110 -7.38 1.99 -5.19
CA LEU A 110 -7.45 3.46 -5.22
C LEU A 110 -6.81 4.07 -6.47
N GLU A 111 -5.84 3.37 -7.06
CA GLU A 111 -5.18 3.81 -8.30
C GLU A 111 -5.97 3.48 -9.57
N ARG A 112 -7.05 2.69 -9.49
CA ARG A 112 -7.88 2.33 -10.65
C ARG A 112 -8.71 3.52 -11.15
N PRO A 113 -8.92 3.65 -12.49
CA PRO A 113 -9.79 4.69 -13.04
C PRO A 113 -11.24 4.59 -12.57
N ALA A 114 -11.76 3.38 -12.43
CA ALA A 114 -13.08 3.10 -11.87
C ALA A 114 -12.90 2.39 -10.52
N MET A 115 -12.89 3.18 -9.45
CA MET A 115 -12.72 2.66 -8.10
C MET A 115 -14.06 2.12 -7.56
N PRO A 116 -14.07 0.94 -6.90
CA PRO A 116 -15.21 0.54 -6.08
C PRO A 116 -15.43 1.52 -4.92
N PRO A 117 -16.67 1.66 -4.41
CA PRO A 117 -16.93 2.46 -3.22
C PRO A 117 -16.00 2.10 -2.06
N SER A 118 -15.48 3.09 -1.34
CA SER A 118 -14.50 2.83 -0.27
C SER A 118 -15.06 1.95 0.86
N SER A 119 -16.37 1.93 1.06
CA SER A 119 -17.06 1.03 1.98
C SER A 119 -16.92 -0.44 1.57
N ILE A 120 -17.01 -0.75 0.28
CA ILE A 120 -16.79 -2.10 -0.25
C ILE A 120 -15.33 -2.51 -0.09
N LEU A 121 -14.40 -1.59 -0.39
CA LEU A 121 -12.97 -1.82 -0.19
C LEU A 121 -12.65 -2.11 1.27
N HIS A 122 -13.18 -1.31 2.19
CA HIS A 122 -12.99 -1.51 3.63
C HIS A 122 -13.59 -2.84 4.08
N GLY A 123 -14.83 -3.15 3.66
CA GLY A 123 -15.47 -4.43 4.00
C GLY A 123 -14.69 -5.65 3.50
N THR A 124 -14.13 -5.59 2.29
CA THR A 124 -13.29 -6.66 1.74
C THR A 124 -12.04 -6.91 2.59
N ILE A 125 -11.40 -5.85 3.09
CA ILE A 125 -10.22 -5.95 3.96
C ILE A 125 -10.61 -6.56 5.32
N ILE A 126 -11.74 -6.13 5.89
CA ILE A 126 -12.28 -6.66 7.14
C ILE A 126 -12.57 -8.16 7.00
N ASP A 127 -13.30 -8.55 5.95
CA ASP A 127 -13.64 -9.95 5.66
C ASP A 127 -12.39 -10.80 5.49
N GLN A 128 -11.36 -10.26 4.82
CA GLN A 128 -10.09 -10.93 4.63
C GLN A 128 -9.39 -11.23 5.97
N PHE A 129 -9.37 -10.29 6.91
CA PHE A 129 -8.78 -10.52 8.23
C PHE A 129 -9.61 -11.48 9.08
N ILE A 130 -10.94 -11.36 9.06
CA ILE A 130 -11.82 -12.26 9.80
C ILE A 130 -11.71 -13.70 9.27
N ALA A 131 -11.67 -13.89 7.95
CA ALA A 131 -11.47 -15.20 7.32
C ALA A 131 -10.12 -15.84 7.69
N CYS A 132 -9.14 -15.02 8.07
CA CYS A 132 -7.83 -15.46 8.57
C CYS A 132 -7.77 -15.59 10.10
N GLY A 133 -8.92 -15.59 10.77
CA GLY A 133 -9.06 -15.83 12.21
C GLY A 133 -8.81 -14.61 13.11
N LYS A 134 -8.72 -13.39 12.55
CA LYS A 134 -8.63 -12.18 13.38
C LYS A 134 -10.01 -11.82 13.95
N THR A 135 -10.04 -11.29 15.17
CA THR A 135 -11.27 -10.73 15.75
C THR A 135 -11.72 -9.49 14.98
N GLY A 136 -13.01 -9.13 15.08
CA GLY A 136 -13.52 -7.91 14.44
C GLY A 136 -12.77 -6.64 14.86
N GLU A 137 -12.41 -6.53 16.14
CA GLU A 137 -11.58 -5.43 16.66
C GLU A 137 -10.20 -5.41 16.04
N LYS A 138 -9.51 -6.55 15.99
CA LYS A 138 -8.18 -6.62 15.39
C LYS A 138 -8.21 -6.34 13.88
N ALA A 139 -9.24 -6.82 13.20
CA ALA A 139 -9.47 -6.55 11.78
C ALA A 139 -9.69 -5.04 11.54
N HIS A 140 -10.52 -4.39 12.36
CA HIS A 140 -10.77 -2.94 12.29
C HIS A 140 -9.50 -2.12 12.52
N ASP A 141 -8.71 -2.48 13.53
CA ASP A 141 -7.45 -1.80 13.86
C ASP A 141 -6.42 -1.92 12.73
N LEU A 142 -6.20 -3.14 12.23
CA LEU A 142 -5.27 -3.40 11.13
C LEU A 142 -5.72 -2.67 9.86
N SER A 143 -7.01 -2.77 9.52
CA SER A 143 -7.59 -2.08 8.37
C SER A 143 -7.39 -0.57 8.47
N SER A 144 -7.60 0.01 9.65
CA SER A 144 -7.40 1.45 9.89
C SER A 144 -5.94 1.86 9.68
N LYS A 145 -4.97 1.08 10.18
CA LYS A 145 -3.53 1.33 9.97
C LYS A 145 -3.15 1.26 8.50
N ILE A 146 -3.69 0.26 7.78
CA ILE A 146 -3.46 0.09 6.34
C ILE A 146 -4.01 1.28 5.56
N TRP A 147 -5.24 1.70 5.84
CA TRP A 147 -5.84 2.87 5.19
C TRP A 147 -5.01 4.13 5.40
N LEU A 148 -4.58 4.39 6.64
CA LEU A 148 -3.73 5.55 6.96
C LEU A 148 -2.43 5.52 6.14
N ALA A 149 -1.72 4.39 6.16
CA ALA A 149 -0.45 4.30 5.45
C ALA A 149 -0.58 4.34 3.92
N VAL A 150 -1.69 3.82 3.36
CA VAL A 150 -1.96 3.99 1.93
C VAL A 150 -2.19 5.45 1.61
N ILE A 151 -3.04 6.16 2.37
CA ILE A 151 -3.34 7.59 2.17
C ILE A 151 -2.06 8.45 2.30
N ASP A 152 -1.24 8.17 3.32
CA ASP A 152 0.02 8.85 3.56
C ASP A 152 0.99 8.66 2.40
N GLY A 153 1.04 7.45 1.84
CA GLY A 153 1.90 7.09 0.71
C GLY A 153 1.38 7.51 -0.68
N LEU A 154 0.21 8.16 -0.79
CA LEU A 154 -0.27 8.68 -2.07
C LEU A 154 0.57 9.88 -2.51
N GLU A 155 1.00 9.87 -3.77
CA GLU A 155 1.75 10.95 -4.42
C GLU A 155 0.95 12.27 -4.44
N GLU A 156 1.64 13.40 -4.32
CA GLU A 156 1.04 14.73 -4.40
C GLU A 156 0.79 15.14 -5.86
N ASN A 157 -0.34 14.69 -6.42
CA ASN A 157 -0.73 15.01 -7.79
C ASN A 157 -2.24 15.22 -7.91
N GLN A 158 -2.68 15.72 -9.07
CA GLN A 158 -4.09 16.02 -9.33
C GLN A 158 -5.01 14.79 -9.18
N LYS A 159 -4.51 13.59 -9.51
CA LYS A 159 -5.27 12.35 -9.37
C LYS A 159 -5.54 12.06 -7.89
N THR A 160 -4.54 12.23 -7.02
CA THR A 160 -4.68 12.07 -5.56
C THR A 160 -5.64 13.10 -4.98
N PHE A 161 -5.59 14.35 -5.42
CA PHE A 161 -6.57 15.36 -4.98
C PHE A 161 -8.02 14.93 -5.28
N LEU A 162 -8.30 14.51 -6.51
CA LEU A 162 -9.64 14.06 -6.92
C LEU A 162 -10.08 12.81 -6.15
N LEU A 163 -9.15 11.88 -5.93
CA LEU A 163 -9.34 10.68 -5.10
C LEU A 163 -9.75 11.05 -3.67
N LEU A 164 -8.99 11.91 -3.00
CA LEU A 164 -9.29 12.30 -1.61
C LEU A 164 -10.61 13.06 -1.51
N LYS A 165 -10.91 13.94 -2.47
CA LYS A 165 -12.20 14.65 -2.56
C LYS A 165 -13.36 13.67 -2.71
N HIS A 166 -13.18 12.62 -3.51
CA HIS A 166 -14.17 11.54 -3.64
C HIS A 166 -14.36 10.81 -2.30
N LEU A 167 -13.27 10.36 -1.65
CA LEU A 167 -13.33 9.66 -0.37
C LEU A 167 -13.97 10.47 0.76
N ALA A 168 -13.76 11.81 0.77
CA ALA A 168 -14.35 12.73 1.73
C ALA A 168 -15.87 12.89 1.54
N ARG A 169 -16.33 12.83 0.28
CA ARG A 169 -17.74 12.95 -0.12
C ARG A 169 -18.52 11.67 0.02
N GLU A 170 -17.86 10.52 -0.14
CA GLU A 170 -18.48 9.23 0.14
C GLU A 170 -19.00 9.24 1.58
N GLY A 171 -20.33 9.29 1.71
CA GLY A 171 -21.01 9.34 2.99
C GLY A 171 -20.55 8.22 3.92
N GLU A 172 -20.68 8.44 5.22
CA GLU A 172 -20.70 7.31 6.14
C GLU A 172 -21.97 6.53 5.86
N PHE A 173 -21.87 5.51 5.00
CA PHE A 173 -22.81 4.41 5.09
C PHE A 173 -22.68 3.91 6.53
N PHE A 174 -23.78 3.95 7.28
CA PHE A 174 -23.87 3.42 8.65
C PHE A 174 -23.68 1.91 8.60
N LEU A 175 -22.44 1.47 8.39
CA LEU A 175 -22.05 0.09 8.47
C LEU A 175 -21.79 -0.23 9.95
N PRO A 176 -22.29 -1.37 10.45
CA PRO A 176 -22.02 -1.75 11.82
C PRO A 176 -20.52 -2.01 12.00
N PHE A 177 -20.02 -1.81 13.21
CA PHE A 177 -18.68 -2.28 13.57
C PHE A 177 -18.56 -3.79 13.27
N PRO A 178 -17.45 -4.28 12.68
CA PRO A 178 -16.20 -3.58 12.38
C PRO A 178 -16.09 -2.93 10.98
N TYR A 179 -17.18 -2.89 10.21
CA TYR A 179 -17.21 -2.44 8.81
C TYR A 179 -17.31 -0.93 8.64
N SER A 180 -17.54 -0.17 9.71
CA SER A 180 -17.41 1.28 9.69
C SER A 180 -15.94 1.67 9.58
N ARG A 181 -15.62 2.60 8.66
CA ARG A 181 -14.26 3.18 8.60
C ARG A 181 -13.99 3.96 9.88
N SER A 182 -12.76 3.86 10.41
CA SER A 182 -12.42 4.61 11.60
C SER A 182 -12.37 6.12 11.32
N TYR A 183 -12.77 6.88 12.33
CA TYR A 183 -12.73 8.34 12.29
C TYR A 183 -11.31 8.89 12.01
N LYS A 184 -10.26 8.17 12.42
CA LYS A 184 -8.87 8.53 12.13
C LYS A 184 -8.56 8.52 10.63
N VAL A 185 -9.09 7.54 9.88
CA VAL A 185 -8.90 7.46 8.43
C VAL A 185 -9.60 8.64 7.74
N LEU A 186 -10.86 8.91 8.11
CA LEU A 186 -11.60 10.05 7.57
C LEU A 186 -10.93 11.38 7.91
N TRP A 187 -10.50 11.55 9.16
CA TRP A 187 -9.74 12.72 9.58
C TRP A 187 -8.52 12.92 8.68
N ARG A 188 -7.74 11.87 8.42
CA ARG A 188 -6.53 11.97 7.61
C ARG A 188 -6.81 12.36 6.16
N VAL A 189 -7.92 11.92 5.58
CA VAL A 189 -8.36 12.37 4.25
C VAL A 189 -8.59 13.88 4.23
N TYR A 190 -9.35 14.41 5.20
CA TYR A 190 -9.61 15.86 5.29
C TYR A 190 -8.34 16.66 5.59
N ASP A 191 -7.51 16.13 6.49
CA ASP A 191 -6.24 16.74 6.84
C ASP A 191 -5.38 16.93 5.59
N LYS A 192 -5.13 15.85 4.84
CA LYS A 192 -4.35 15.89 3.58
C LYS A 192 -4.98 16.82 2.54
N LEU A 193 -6.31 16.86 2.42
CA LEU A 193 -6.99 17.82 1.53
C LEU A 193 -6.71 19.28 1.91
N PHE A 194 -6.78 19.63 3.20
CA PHE A 194 -6.64 21.01 3.64
C PHE A 194 -5.20 21.47 3.92
N THR A 195 -4.26 20.54 4.08
CA THR A 195 -2.83 20.84 4.24
C THR A 195 -2.08 20.76 2.92
N ASP A 196 -2.21 19.65 2.19
CA ASP A 196 -1.32 19.35 1.06
C ASP A 196 -1.94 19.81 -0.27
N PHE A 197 -3.29 19.84 -0.35
CA PHE A 197 -4.02 20.16 -1.59
C PHE A 197 -4.92 21.40 -1.49
N ARG A 198 -4.68 22.29 -0.51
CA ARG A 198 -5.51 23.48 -0.30
C ARG A 198 -5.67 24.31 -1.57
N ASP A 199 -4.55 24.56 -2.24
CA ASP A 199 -4.49 25.43 -3.42
C ASP A 199 -5.14 24.80 -4.65
N CYS A 200 -5.49 23.51 -4.60
CA CYS A 200 -6.22 22.82 -5.65
C CYS A 200 -7.74 23.05 -5.58
N PHE A 201 -8.27 23.60 -4.47
CA PHE A 201 -9.68 23.87 -4.33
C PHE A 201 -10.12 25.14 -5.09
N SER A 202 -11.32 25.09 -5.67
CA SER A 202 -12.07 26.32 -5.93
C SER A 202 -12.62 26.88 -4.61
N GLY A 203 -12.85 28.19 -4.52
CA GLY A 203 -13.37 28.81 -3.28
C GLY A 203 -14.67 28.17 -2.79
N ALA A 204 -15.60 27.87 -3.71
CA ALA A 204 -16.86 27.18 -3.38
C ALA A 204 -16.62 25.74 -2.91
N ASP A 205 -15.77 24.97 -3.60
CA ASP A 205 -15.46 23.59 -3.21
C ASP A 205 -14.76 23.51 -1.84
N TYR A 206 -13.90 24.48 -1.52
CA TYR A 206 -13.21 24.54 -0.24
C TYR A 206 -14.21 24.72 0.90
N HIS A 207 -15.13 25.68 0.78
CA HIS A 207 -16.13 25.94 1.81
C HIS A 207 -17.12 24.78 1.98
N ASP A 208 -17.51 24.11 0.89
CA ASP A 208 -18.34 22.89 0.92
C ASP A 208 -17.65 21.74 1.68
N ALA A 209 -16.39 21.46 1.33
CA ALA A 209 -15.58 20.46 2.02
C ALA A 209 -15.39 20.82 3.51
N LEU A 210 -15.12 22.09 3.82
CA LEU A 210 -14.92 22.55 5.19
C LEU A 210 -16.20 22.47 6.02
N SER A 211 -17.36 22.78 5.43
CA SER A 211 -18.66 22.63 6.09
C SER A 211 -18.91 21.15 6.44
N THR A 212 -18.66 20.26 5.48
CA THR A 212 -18.79 18.81 5.69
C THR A 212 -17.81 18.30 6.76
N ALA A 213 -16.59 18.85 6.79
CA ALA A 213 -15.63 18.54 7.84
C ALA A 213 -16.15 19.01 9.21
N LYS A 214 -16.65 20.25 9.33
CA LYS A 214 -17.18 20.81 10.59
C LYS A 214 -18.42 20.10 11.12
N SER A 215 -19.24 19.51 10.26
CA SER A 215 -20.39 18.71 10.71
C SER A 215 -19.97 17.36 11.28
N ARG A 216 -18.78 16.87 10.90
CA ARG A 216 -18.24 15.56 11.35
C ARG A 216 -17.25 15.72 12.50
N PHE A 217 -16.42 16.75 12.44
CA PHE A 217 -15.29 17.00 13.32
C PHE A 217 -15.53 18.29 14.10
N GLN A 218 -15.68 18.18 15.42
CA GLN A 218 -15.68 19.34 16.30
C GLN A 218 -14.76 19.12 17.51
N PRO A 219 -13.77 20.00 17.72
CA PRO A 219 -13.37 21.14 16.88
C PRO A 219 -12.60 20.71 15.61
N VAL A 220 -12.61 21.57 14.57
CA VAL A 220 -11.69 21.44 13.43
C VAL A 220 -10.36 22.16 13.71
N PRO A 221 -9.23 21.68 13.18
CA PRO A 221 -7.93 22.35 13.31
C PRO A 221 -7.91 23.74 12.69
N SER A 222 -7.22 24.69 13.33
CA SER A 222 -6.98 26.02 12.76
C SER A 222 -6.18 25.95 11.46
N THR A 223 -5.30 24.95 11.33
CA THR A 223 -4.57 24.69 10.09
C THR A 223 -5.49 24.47 8.91
N TRP A 224 -6.73 23.98 9.11
CA TRP A 224 -7.67 23.77 8.00
C TRP A 224 -8.38 25.05 7.56
N LEU A 225 -8.32 26.15 8.32
CA LEU A 225 -9.14 27.35 8.15
C LEU A 225 -8.55 28.42 7.22
N GLY A 226 -7.33 28.22 6.69
CA GLY A 226 -6.78 29.12 5.67
C GLY A 226 -6.39 30.51 6.19
N HIS A 227 -5.72 30.58 7.35
CA HIS A 227 -5.12 31.83 7.86
C HIS A 227 -3.76 32.11 7.25
#